data_AF-A0A1B2EIB4-F1
#
_entry.id   AF-A0A1B2EIB4-F1
#
_cell.length_a   1.000
_cell.length_b   1.000
_cell.length_c   1.000
_cell.angle_alpha   90.00
_cell.angle_beta   90.00
_cell.angle_gamma   90.00
#
_symmetry.space_group_name_H-M   'P 1'
#
loop_
_entity.id
_entity.type
_entity.pdbx_description
1 polymer ?
#
loop_
_entity_poly.entity_id
_entity_poly.type
_entity_poly.pdbx_seq_one_letter_code
_entity_poly.pdbx_strand_id
1 'polypeptide(L)'
;MALKLLLSSVVVAVALCHPTEAHDIYSHLTDSWGNSCCDDKDCRPARYRVTPTGVRMLVDGEWVEVPGYTIQYRALSGDSGETNGGHWCGRSYQRVDNSVFHVTQCAILPPGAASLLKLRLGLVGTGSAP
;
A
#
# COMPACT_ATOMS: atom_id res chain seq x y z
N MET A 1 -2.21 57.96 28.53
CA MET A 1 -1.16 57.55 27.57
C MET A 1 -1.76 56.51 26.63
N ALA A 2 -1.84 56.83 25.34
CA ALA A 2 -2.34 55.93 24.32
C ALA A 2 -1.18 55.08 23.77
N LEU A 3 -1.37 53.77 23.65
CA LEU A 3 -0.60 52.96 22.70
C LEU A 3 -1.50 51.87 22.12
N LYS A 4 -1.90 52.11 20.87
CA LYS A 4 -2.56 51.17 19.96
C LYS A 4 -1.63 49.99 19.70
N LEU A 5 -2.15 48.77 19.63
CA LEU A 5 -1.59 47.70 18.78
C LEU A 5 -2.72 46.69 18.46
N LEU A 6 -3.28 46.84 17.26
CA LEU A 6 -4.14 45.87 16.60
C LEU A 6 -3.24 44.71 16.13
N LEU A 7 -3.47 43.49 16.63
CA LEU A 7 -2.85 42.28 16.10
C LEU A 7 -3.97 41.31 15.74
N SER A 8 -4.26 41.28 14.44
CA SER A 8 -5.18 40.34 13.80
C SER A 8 -4.63 38.93 13.96
N SER A 9 -5.25 38.11 14.82
CA SER A 9 -4.95 36.69 14.92
C SER A 9 -5.62 35.95 13.77
N VAL A 10 -4.94 35.86 12.62
CA VAL A 10 -5.30 34.86 11.59
C VAL A 10 -4.86 33.51 12.14
N VAL A 11 -5.79 32.78 12.74
CA VAL A 11 -5.59 31.38 13.13
C VAL A 11 -5.61 30.55 11.84
N VAL A 12 -4.43 30.29 11.28
CA VAL A 12 -4.28 29.28 10.24
C VAL A 12 -4.46 27.92 10.92
N ALA A 13 -5.64 27.34 10.79
CA ALA A 13 -5.90 25.97 11.20
C ALA A 13 -5.10 25.04 10.29
N VAL A 14 -3.90 24.67 10.74
CA VAL A 14 -3.13 23.57 10.12
C VAL A 14 -3.92 22.30 10.43
N ALA A 15 -4.66 21.80 9.44
CA ALA A 15 -5.32 20.51 9.52
C ALA A 15 -4.23 19.43 9.65
N LEU A 16 -3.96 19.04 10.89
CA LEU A 16 -3.19 17.85 11.20
C LEU A 16 -4.02 16.67 10.72
N CYS A 17 -3.70 16.12 9.54
CA CYS A 17 -4.23 14.83 9.13
C CYS A 17 -3.61 13.81 10.09
N HIS A 18 -4.40 13.31 11.05
CA HIS A 18 -3.88 12.45 12.09
C HIS A 18 -3.37 11.14 11.46
N PRO A 19 -2.11 10.73 11.73
CA PRO A 19 -1.58 9.45 11.24
C PRO A 19 -2.23 8.23 11.90
N THR A 20 -3.28 8.41 12.73
CA THR A 20 -3.92 7.34 13.48
C THR A 20 -4.93 6.54 12.67
N GLU A 21 -5.50 7.08 11.58
CA GLU A 21 -6.51 6.38 10.78
C GLU A 21 -5.94 5.23 9.94
N ALA A 22 -4.64 5.27 9.63
CA ALA A 22 -4.03 4.23 8.82
C ALA A 22 -3.79 2.92 9.61
N HIS A 23 -3.72 2.96 10.95
CA HIS A 23 -3.47 1.74 11.73
C HIS A 23 -4.70 0.81 11.74
N ASP A 24 -5.90 1.38 11.76
CA ASP A 24 -7.14 0.61 11.81
C ASP A 24 -7.39 -0.21 10.54
N ILE A 25 -6.91 0.28 9.38
CA ILE A 25 -7.15 -0.38 8.08
C ILE A 25 -6.30 -1.65 7.88
N TYR A 26 -5.27 -1.88 8.70
CA TYR A 26 -4.34 -3.01 8.55
C TYR A 26 -4.50 -4.11 9.61
N SER A 27 -4.99 -3.77 10.81
CA SER A 27 -5.06 -4.66 11.98
C SER A 27 -5.82 -5.97 11.76
N HIS A 28 -6.72 -6.01 10.77
CA HIS A 28 -7.59 -7.16 10.46
C HIS A 28 -7.13 -7.94 9.23
N LEU A 29 -5.98 -7.61 8.65
CA LEU A 29 -5.48 -8.24 7.43
C LEU A 29 -4.77 -9.54 7.76
N THR A 30 -5.17 -10.61 7.09
CA THR A 30 -4.56 -11.94 7.19
C THR A 30 -4.10 -12.47 5.83
N ASP A 31 -3.07 -13.31 5.85
CA ASP A 31 -2.61 -14.05 4.68
C ASP A 31 -3.60 -15.17 4.30
N SER A 32 -3.30 -15.93 3.24
CA SER A 32 -4.16 -17.03 2.78
C SER A 32 -4.23 -18.21 3.77
N TRP A 33 -3.35 -18.29 4.76
CA TRP A 33 -3.32 -19.29 5.82
C TRP A 33 -3.93 -18.79 7.13
N GLY A 34 -4.42 -17.55 7.18
CA GLY A 34 -5.03 -16.95 8.35
C GLY A 34 -4.04 -16.32 9.34
N ASN A 35 -2.75 -16.27 9.01
CA ASN A 35 -1.78 -15.54 9.84
C ASN A 35 -1.95 -14.05 9.65
N SER A 36 -1.56 -13.25 10.66
CA SER A 36 -1.52 -11.80 10.51
C SER A 36 -0.64 -11.42 9.31
N CYS A 37 -1.21 -10.66 8.38
CA CYS A 37 -0.55 -10.19 7.17
C CYS A 37 0.37 -8.99 7.48
N CYS A 38 0.00 -8.22 8.51
CA CYS A 38 0.71 -7.05 9.01
C CYS A 38 0.65 -6.97 10.52
N ASP A 39 1.56 -6.18 11.07
CA ASP A 39 1.33 -5.39 12.27
C ASP A 39 1.25 -3.90 11.89
N ASP A 40 0.88 -3.02 12.80
CA ASP A 40 0.65 -1.59 12.53
C ASP A 40 1.89 -0.83 11.99
N LYS A 41 3.07 -1.46 11.97
CA LYS A 41 4.35 -0.84 11.58
C LYS A 41 4.89 -1.38 10.27
N ASP A 42 4.46 -2.56 9.87
CA ASP A 42 5.02 -3.29 8.73
C ASP A 42 4.25 -3.01 7.42
N CYS A 43 3.13 -2.28 7.51
CA CYS A 43 2.19 -1.96 6.43
C CYS A 43 2.28 -0.49 5.98
N ARG A 44 2.37 -0.22 4.68
CA ARG A 44 2.37 1.15 4.13
C ARG A 44 1.71 1.26 2.75
N PRO A 45 1.04 2.39 2.43
CA PRO A 45 0.60 2.65 1.06
C PRO A 45 1.79 2.64 0.11
N ALA A 46 1.69 1.92 -1.00
CA ALA A 46 2.72 1.85 -2.01
C ALA A 46 2.11 1.78 -3.42
N ARG A 47 2.61 2.62 -4.32
CA ARG A 47 2.21 2.55 -5.74
C ARG A 47 2.60 1.19 -6.30
N TYR A 48 1.77 0.65 -7.18
CA TYR A 48 2.04 -0.61 -7.84
C TYR A 48 1.91 -0.49 -9.36
N ARG A 49 2.46 -1.47 -10.06
CA ARG A 49 2.24 -1.69 -11.49
C ARG A 49 2.12 -3.17 -11.79
N VAL A 50 1.24 -3.48 -12.73
CA VAL A 50 1.14 -4.82 -13.33
C VAL A 50 2.07 -4.86 -14.55
N THR A 51 2.99 -5.81 -14.56
CA THR A 51 3.93 -6.08 -15.66
C THR A 51 3.56 -7.40 -16.35
N PRO A 52 4.16 -7.72 -17.51
CA PRO A 52 3.99 -9.04 -18.12
C PRO A 52 4.47 -10.20 -17.24
N THR A 53 5.36 -9.93 -16.29
CA THR A 53 5.96 -10.94 -15.40
C THR A 53 5.29 -11.03 -14.03
N GLY A 54 4.39 -10.11 -13.68
CA GLY A 54 3.77 -10.11 -12.36
C GLY A 54 3.41 -8.71 -11.87
N VAL A 55 3.56 -8.48 -10.57
CA VAL A 55 3.33 -7.19 -9.92
C VAL A 55 4.64 -6.65 -9.39
N ARG A 56 4.84 -5.34 -9.52
CA ARG A 56 5.90 -4.61 -8.83
C ARG A 56 5.30 -3.49 -7.99
N MET A 57 5.87 -3.25 -6.82
CA MET A 57 5.48 -2.17 -5.91
C MET A 57 6.66 -1.23 -5.65
N LEU A 58 6.37 0.05 -5.51
CA LEU A 58 7.37 1.08 -5.22
C LEU A 58 7.57 1.16 -3.71
N VAL A 59 8.73 0.72 -3.24
CA VAL A 59 9.11 0.61 -1.84
C VAL A 59 10.43 1.33 -1.65
N ASP A 60 10.49 2.32 -0.76
CA ASP A 60 11.71 3.08 -0.46
C ASP A 60 12.43 3.64 -1.73
N GLY A 61 11.66 3.97 -2.77
CA GLY A 61 12.17 4.48 -4.06
C GLY A 61 12.52 3.41 -5.10
N GLU A 62 12.44 2.12 -4.74
CA GLU A 62 12.75 0.99 -5.61
C GLU A 62 11.50 0.23 -6.05
N TRP A 63 11.48 -0.25 -7.30
CA TRP A 63 10.43 -1.15 -7.77
C TRP A 63 10.73 -2.60 -7.40
N VAL A 64 10.17 -3.07 -6.30
CA VAL A 64 10.34 -4.44 -5.79
C VAL A 64 9.37 -5.39 -6.48
N GLU A 65 9.84 -6.59 -6.83
CA GLU A 65 8.97 -7.67 -7.32
C GLU A 65 8.18 -8.27 -6.16
N VAL A 66 6.87 -8.42 -6.37
CA VAL A 66 5.96 -8.99 -5.37
C VAL A 66 5.61 -10.41 -5.79
N PRO A 67 5.96 -11.43 -4.98
CA PRO A 67 5.59 -12.80 -5.28
C PRO A 67 4.06 -12.96 -5.33
N GLY A 68 3.54 -13.59 -6.38
CA GLY A 68 2.08 -13.66 -6.60
C GLY A 68 1.31 -14.30 -5.44
N TYR A 69 1.91 -15.23 -4.71
CA TYR A 69 1.29 -15.91 -3.56
C TYR A 69 1.18 -15.03 -2.31
N THR A 70 1.88 -13.88 -2.25
CA THR A 70 1.75 -12.90 -1.15
C THR A 70 0.69 -11.83 -1.45
N ILE A 71 0.07 -11.86 -2.64
CA ILE A 71 -0.88 -10.84 -3.08
C ILE A 71 -2.30 -11.19 -2.63
N GLN A 72 -2.94 -10.24 -1.95
CA GLN A 72 -4.35 -10.27 -1.60
C GLN A 72 -5.11 -9.24 -2.44
N TYR A 73 -6.15 -9.68 -3.15
CA TYR A 73 -6.98 -8.79 -3.96
C TYR A 73 -8.25 -8.41 -3.20
N ARG A 74 -8.25 -7.25 -2.55
CA ARG A 74 -9.39 -6.73 -1.78
C ARG A 74 -9.35 -5.22 -1.66
N ALA A 75 -10.51 -4.60 -1.49
CA ALA A 75 -10.61 -3.18 -1.13
C ALA A 75 -10.43 -3.03 0.38
N LEU A 76 -9.72 -1.99 0.81
CA LEU A 76 -9.57 -1.63 2.21
C LEU A 76 -10.46 -0.42 2.51
N SER A 77 -11.37 -0.56 3.48
CA SER A 77 -12.15 0.58 3.98
C SER A 77 -11.19 1.59 4.61
N GLY A 78 -11.36 2.89 4.32
CA GLY A 78 -10.47 3.95 4.82
C GLY A 78 -9.21 4.20 3.97
N ASP A 79 -9.00 3.43 2.89
CA ASP A 79 -7.96 3.76 1.92
C ASP A 79 -8.33 5.02 1.12
N SER A 80 -7.40 5.98 1.08
CA SER A 80 -7.53 7.22 0.30
C SER A 80 -7.44 7.01 -1.21
N GLY A 81 -6.87 5.88 -1.65
CA GLY A 81 -6.65 5.55 -3.05
C GLY A 81 -5.46 6.28 -3.68
N GLU A 82 -4.64 7.03 -2.92
CA GLU A 82 -3.48 7.79 -3.44
C GLU A 82 -2.49 6.91 -4.23
N THR A 83 -2.42 5.62 -3.90
CA THR A 83 -1.54 4.63 -4.53
C THR A 83 -2.26 3.74 -5.55
N ASN A 84 -3.46 4.14 -6.00
CA ASN A 84 -4.44 3.29 -6.68
C ASN A 84 -4.87 2.08 -5.83
N GLY A 85 -4.80 2.20 -4.50
CA GLY A 85 -5.13 1.16 -3.52
C GLY A 85 -4.09 0.06 -3.37
N GLY A 86 -2.84 0.35 -3.72
CA GLY A 86 -1.72 -0.53 -3.41
C GLY A 86 -1.20 -0.32 -1.99
N HIS A 87 -1.06 -1.40 -1.23
CA HIS A 87 -0.43 -1.42 0.09
C HIS A 87 0.61 -2.53 0.14
N TRP A 88 1.84 -2.16 0.50
CA TRP A 88 2.94 -3.11 0.64
C TRP A 88 3.21 -3.38 2.12
N CYS A 89 3.46 -4.63 2.41
CA CYS A 89 3.66 -5.14 3.76
C CYS A 89 4.93 -5.96 3.78
N GLY A 90 5.89 -5.57 4.60
CA GLY A 90 7.15 -6.28 4.64
C GLY A 90 8.24 -5.51 5.34
N ARG A 91 9.45 -6.05 5.23
CA ARG A 91 10.61 -5.52 5.95
C ARG A 91 11.74 -5.22 4.99
N SER A 92 12.43 -4.12 5.29
CA SER A 92 13.67 -3.72 4.63
C SER A 92 14.84 -4.13 5.52
N TYR A 93 15.83 -4.80 4.94
CA TYR A 93 17.02 -5.26 5.64
C TYR A 93 18.26 -4.71 4.96
N GLN A 94 19.23 -4.26 5.75
CA GLN A 94 20.53 -3.82 5.25
C GLN A 94 21.49 -5.01 5.21
N ARG A 95 22.17 -5.19 4.08
CA ARG A 95 23.24 -6.17 3.89
C ARG A 95 24.58 -5.62 4.39
N VAL A 96 25.56 -6.51 4.47
CA VAL A 96 26.94 -6.19 4.86
C VAL A 96 27.60 -5.15 3.92
N ASP A 97 27.21 -5.13 2.65
CA ASP A 97 27.68 -4.18 1.63
C ASP A 97 26.90 -2.85 1.64
N ASN A 98 26.07 -2.59 2.65
CA ASN A 98 25.14 -1.46 2.76
C ASN A 98 24.02 -1.42 1.70
N SER A 99 23.85 -2.46 0.88
CA SER A 99 22.65 -2.57 0.04
C SER A 99 21.42 -2.90 0.89
N VAL A 100 20.26 -2.38 0.49
CA VAL A 100 18.98 -2.72 1.11
C VAL A 100 18.32 -3.85 0.32
N PHE A 101 17.62 -4.74 0.99
CA PHE A 101 16.70 -5.68 0.35
C PHE A 101 15.36 -5.73 1.05
N HIS A 102 14.33 -5.94 0.25
CA HIS A 102 12.95 -5.95 0.69
C HIS A 102 12.41 -7.37 0.68
N VAL A 103 11.84 -7.78 1.82
CA VAL A 103 11.11 -9.04 1.93
C VAL A 103 9.63 -8.70 2.04
N THR A 104 8.88 -9.04 1.00
CA THR A 104 7.43 -8.86 0.98
C THR A 104 6.78 -9.98 1.79
N GLN A 105 6.08 -9.61 2.86
CA GLN A 105 5.22 -10.50 3.64
C GLN A 105 3.83 -10.59 2.99
N CYS A 106 3.31 -9.44 2.58
CA CYS A 106 1.98 -9.28 2.01
C CYS A 106 1.95 -8.10 1.02
N ALA A 107 1.02 -8.16 0.07
CA ALA A 107 0.68 -7.03 -0.77
C ALA A 107 -0.83 -6.99 -0.98
N ILE A 108 -1.46 -5.87 -0.68
CA ILE A 108 -2.89 -5.66 -0.93
C ILE A 108 -3.03 -4.82 -2.18
N LEU A 109 -3.83 -5.31 -3.12
CA LEU A 109 -4.18 -4.63 -4.35
C LEU A 109 -5.71 -4.62 -4.51
N PRO A 110 -6.28 -3.63 -5.20
CA PRO A 110 -7.71 -3.63 -5.47
C PRO A 110 -8.10 -4.82 -6.38
N PRO A 111 -9.34 -5.34 -6.30
CA PRO A 111 -9.79 -6.46 -7.12
C PRO A 111 -9.57 -6.29 -8.64
N GLY A 112 -9.65 -5.05 -9.15
CA GLY A 112 -9.39 -4.73 -10.55
C GLY A 112 -7.96 -5.06 -11.02
N ALA A 113 -6.98 -5.04 -10.11
CA ALA A 113 -5.60 -5.41 -10.42
C ALA A 113 -5.48 -6.90 -10.83
N ALA A 114 -6.28 -7.78 -10.25
CA ALA A 114 -6.29 -9.21 -10.61
C ALA A 114 -6.70 -9.43 -12.07
N SER A 115 -7.72 -8.69 -12.52
CA SER A 115 -8.19 -8.76 -13.90
C SER A 115 -7.13 -8.26 -14.88
N LEU A 116 -6.43 -7.18 -14.55
CA LEU A 116 -5.32 -6.66 -15.34
C LEU A 116 -4.16 -7.65 -15.40
N LEU A 117 -3.84 -8.31 -14.30
CA LEU A 117 -2.80 -9.33 -14.24
C LEU A 117 -3.15 -10.51 -15.16
N LYS A 118 -4.35 -11.07 -15.04
CA LYS A 118 -4.83 -12.17 -15.91
C LYS A 118 -4.78 -11.81 -17.39
N LEU A 119 -5.21 -10.60 -17.75
CA LEU A 119 -5.15 -10.09 -19.11
C LEU A 119 -3.71 -9.99 -19.63
N ARG A 120 -2.80 -9.44 -18.82
CA ARG A 120 -1.38 -9.25 -19.19
C ARG A 120 -0.61 -10.56 -19.31
N LEU A 121 -0.96 -11.58 -18.53
CA LEU A 121 -0.37 -12.92 -18.59
C LEU A 121 -1.02 -13.82 -19.65
N GLY A 122 -2.02 -13.34 -20.40
CA GLY A 122 -2.72 -14.16 -21.39
C GLY A 122 -3.52 -15.32 -20.77
N LEU A 123 -3.86 -15.22 -19.48
CA LEU A 123 -4.60 -16.25 -18.74
C LEU A 123 -6.13 -16.08 -18.86
N VAL A 124 -6.60 -15.09 -19.62
CA VAL A 124 -8.01 -15.00 -20.04
C VAL A 124 -8.24 -16.04 -21.12
N GLY A 125 -8.57 -17.26 -20.70
CA GLY A 125 -9.23 -18.24 -21.55
C GLY A 125 -10.68 -17.83 -21.80
N THR A 126 -11.15 -18.00 -23.03
CA THR A 126 -12.56 -17.90 -23.42
C THR A 126 -13.37 -18.95 -22.65
N GLY A 127 -13.86 -18.60 -21.47
CA GLY A 127 -14.82 -19.43 -20.74
C GLY A 127 -16.19 -19.31 -21.39
N SER A 128 -16.51 -20.25 -22.29
CA SER A 128 -17.91 -20.58 -22.57
C SER A 128 -18.48 -21.24 -21.31
N ALA A 129 -19.53 -20.64 -20.75
CA ALA A 129 -20.32 -21.25 -19.69
C ALA A 129 -21.11 -22.47 -20.23
N PRO A 130 -21.33 -23.53 -19.43
CA PRO A 130 -22.38 -24.50 -19.71
C PRO A 130 -23.78 -23.90 -19.50
#